data_AF-A0AB38F7S8-F1
#
_entry.id   AF-A0AB38F7S8-F1
#
_cell.length_a   1.000
_cell.length_b   1.000
_cell.length_c   1.000
_cell.angle_alpha   90.00
_cell.angle_beta   90.00
_cell.angle_gamma   90.00
#
_symmetry.space_group_name_H-M   'P 1'
#
loop_
_entity.id
_entity.type
_entity.pdbx_description
1 polymer ?
#
loop_
_entity_poly.entity_id
_entity_poly.type
_entity_poly.pdbx_seq_one_letter_code
_entity_poly.pdbx_strand_id
1 'polypeptide(L)'
;MAQWAPEEISAHMQYMNDFAARLEGTGEFVDSQALSAEGTFVRYDGEGRPPVTDGPFAETKDVIAGWMVIDVDTYERALELAGELSAAPGAGGTPIHEWLELRPFLGECATVTE
;
A
#
# COMPACT_ATOMS: atom_id res chain seq x y z
N MET A 1 5.90 -11.19 6.19
CA MET A 1 7.37 -11.19 6.01
C MET A 1 8.16 -12.05 7.00
N ALA A 2 7.68 -12.33 8.22
CA ALA A 2 8.47 -13.07 9.25
C ALA A 2 8.89 -14.53 8.88
N GLN A 3 8.47 -15.04 7.73
CA GLN A 3 8.82 -16.38 7.22
C GLN A 3 9.59 -16.33 5.89
N TRP A 4 9.98 -15.15 5.41
CA TRP A 4 10.75 -15.00 4.17
C TRP A 4 12.25 -15.01 4.45
N ALA A 5 13.02 -15.60 3.54
CA ALA A 5 14.47 -15.53 3.58
C ALA A 5 14.94 -14.07 3.30
N PRO A 6 16.11 -13.65 3.82
CA PRO A 6 16.65 -12.31 3.56
C PRO A 6 16.73 -11.95 2.07
N GLU A 7 17.04 -12.93 1.22
CA GLU A 7 17.11 -12.78 -0.23
C GLU A 7 15.73 -12.51 -0.85
N GLU A 8 14.68 -13.14 -0.32
CA GLU A 8 13.30 -12.95 -0.76
C GLU A 8 12.78 -11.56 -0.35
N ILE A 9 13.11 -11.12 0.87
CA ILE A 9 12.83 -9.75 1.32
C ILE A 9 13.54 -8.75 0.41
N SER A 10 14.80 -8.99 0.09
CA SER A 10 15.58 -8.11 -0.78
C SER A 10 15.01 -8.06 -2.19
N ALA A 11 14.62 -9.21 -2.76
CA ALA A 11 13.99 -9.29 -4.08
C ALA A 11 12.64 -8.56 -4.12
N HIS A 12 11.84 -8.70 -3.06
CA HIS A 12 10.58 -7.97 -2.93
C HIS A 12 10.80 -6.45 -2.88
N MET A 13 11.69 -5.99 -2.01
CA MET A 13 12.00 -4.56 -1.90
C MET A 13 12.58 -3.99 -3.20
N GLN A 14 13.44 -4.75 -3.88
CA GLN A 14 13.97 -4.37 -5.18
C GLN A 14 12.86 -4.23 -6.22
N TYR A 15 11.93 -5.19 -6.30
CA TYR A 15 10.78 -5.12 -7.19
C TYR A 15 9.95 -3.85 -6.95
N MET A 16 9.66 -3.52 -5.68
CA MET A 16 8.93 -2.29 -5.32
C MET A 16 9.68 -1.03 -5.75
N ASN A 17 10.99 -0.98 -5.55
CA ASN A 17 11.83 0.15 -5.96
C ASN A 17 11.90 0.30 -7.49
N ASP A 18 12.08 -0.81 -8.21
CA ASP A 18 12.15 -0.81 -9.68
C ASP A 18 10.79 -0.40 -10.29
N PHE A 19 9.68 -0.84 -9.68
CA PHE A 19 8.33 -0.43 -10.05
C PHE A 19 8.15 1.08 -9.86
N ALA A 20 8.49 1.62 -8.69
CA ALA A 20 8.41 3.06 -8.41
C ALA A 20 9.28 3.87 -9.38
N ALA A 21 10.54 3.47 -9.60
CA ALA A 21 11.45 4.14 -10.52
C ALA A 21 10.93 4.16 -11.97
N ARG A 22 10.24 3.10 -12.41
CA ARG A 22 9.59 3.08 -13.72
C ARG A 22 8.46 4.10 -13.81
N LEU A 23 7.64 4.22 -12.77
CA LEU A 23 6.55 5.20 -12.70
C LEU A 23 7.07 6.63 -12.57
N GLU A 24 8.19 6.85 -11.88
CA GLU A 24 8.88 8.15 -11.88
C GLU A 24 9.31 8.52 -13.31
N GLY A 25 9.84 7.57 -14.07
CA GLY A 25 10.25 7.77 -15.46
C GLY A 25 9.10 8.14 -16.40
N THR A 26 7.87 7.73 -16.11
CA THR A 26 6.66 8.09 -16.86
C THR A 26 5.95 9.32 -16.30
N GLY A 27 6.33 9.80 -15.12
CA GLY A 27 5.64 10.88 -14.40
C GLY A 27 4.38 10.42 -13.66
N GLU A 28 4.15 9.10 -13.56
CA GLU A 28 2.97 8.51 -12.93
C GLU A 28 3.13 8.31 -11.41
N PHE A 29 4.35 8.44 -10.87
CA PHE A 29 4.63 8.27 -9.44
C PHE A 29 4.44 9.56 -8.64
N VAL A 30 3.74 9.49 -7.50
CA VAL A 30 3.58 10.61 -6.57
C VAL A 30 4.35 10.37 -5.26
N ASP A 31 4.03 9.28 -4.53
CA ASP A 31 4.71 8.92 -3.27
C ASP A 31 4.41 7.46 -2.90
N SER A 32 5.26 6.84 -2.08
CA SER A 32 4.99 5.54 -1.47
C SER A 32 5.77 5.35 -0.18
N GLN A 33 5.16 4.69 0.80
CA GLN A 33 5.80 4.42 2.10
C GLN A 33 5.41 3.05 2.64
N ALA A 34 6.41 2.34 3.15
CA ALA A 34 6.19 1.17 4.01
C ALA A 34 5.79 1.64 5.42
N LEU A 35 4.83 0.96 6.03
CA LEU A 35 4.35 1.26 7.38
C LEU A 35 4.89 0.21 8.37
N SER A 36 5.09 0.65 9.62
CA SER A 36 5.39 -0.27 10.71
C SER A 36 4.18 -1.17 10.98
N ALA A 37 4.45 -2.43 11.34
CA ALA A 37 3.41 -3.31 11.85
C ALA A 37 2.88 -2.88 13.23
N GLU A 38 3.62 -2.00 13.91
CA GLU A 38 3.21 -1.38 15.16
C GLU A 38 2.41 -0.10 14.89
N GLY A 39 1.28 0.05 15.59
CA GLY A 39 0.43 1.22 15.49
C GLY A 39 -0.49 1.34 16.69
N THR A 40 -1.08 2.52 16.88
CA THR A 40 -2.01 2.81 17.98
C THR A 40 -3.20 3.57 17.43
N PHE A 41 -4.41 3.07 17.71
CA PHE A 41 -5.61 3.85 17.45
C PHE A 41 -5.75 4.91 18.51
N VAL A 42 -5.90 6.16 18.09
CA VAL A 42 -6.08 7.30 18.97
C VAL A 42 -7.43 7.92 18.67
N ARG A 43 -8.24 8.12 19.72
CA ARG A 43 -9.53 8.79 19.62
C ARG A 43 -9.61 9.93 20.62
N TYR A 44 -10.19 11.03 20.20
CA TYR A 44 -10.52 12.14 21.08
C TYR A 44 -11.50 11.71 22.18
N ASP A 45 -11.23 12.11 23.43
CA ASP A 45 -12.06 11.75 24.60
C ASP A 45 -12.83 12.94 25.21
N GLY A 46 -12.80 14.11 24.57
CA GLY A 46 -13.41 15.34 25.09
C GLY A 46 -12.40 16.39 25.53
N GLU A 47 -12.89 17.60 25.76
CA GLU A 47 -12.05 18.77 26.03
C GLU A 47 -11.35 18.64 27.39
N GLY A 48 -10.06 18.96 27.41
CA GLY A 48 -9.23 18.87 28.61
C GLY A 48 -8.91 17.44 29.08
N ARG A 49 -9.27 16.40 28.30
CA ARG A 49 -8.99 15.00 28.63
C ARG A 49 -7.89 14.43 27.73
N PRO A 50 -7.05 13.51 28.23
CA PRO A 50 -6.12 12.77 27.37
C PRO A 50 -6.91 11.92 26.37
N PRO A 51 -6.37 11.68 25.16
CA PRO A 51 -7.03 10.83 24.17
C PRO A 51 -7.14 9.38 24.66
N VAL A 52 -8.17 8.68 24.20
CA VAL A 52 -8.26 7.22 24.37
C VAL A 52 -7.35 6.58 23.34
N THR A 53 -6.48 5.70 23.80
CA THR A 53 -5.69 4.82 22.95
C THR A 53 -6.18 3.39 23.11
N ASP A 54 -6.38 2.68 22.01
CA ASP A 54 -6.49 1.22 22.05
C ASP A 54 -5.13 0.60 21.69
N GLY A 55 -4.85 -0.59 22.26
CA GLY A 55 -3.64 -1.37 22.01
C GLY A 55 -3.46 -1.72 20.52
N PRO A 56 -2.35 -2.41 20.16
CA PRO A 56 -2.01 -2.62 18.76
C PRO A 56 -3.17 -3.24 18.01
N PHE A 57 -3.58 -2.56 16.93
CA PHE A 57 -4.59 -2.94 15.95
C PHE A 57 -5.47 -4.15 16.37
N ALA A 58 -6.37 -3.93 17.32
CA ALA A 58 -7.14 -4.99 17.94
C ALA A 58 -8.23 -5.50 17.00
N GLU A 59 -7.99 -6.70 16.47
CA GLU A 59 -8.94 -7.62 15.84
C GLU A 59 -9.49 -7.21 14.46
N THR A 60 -9.19 -8.07 13.47
CA THR A 60 -9.90 -8.34 12.20
C THR A 60 -9.51 -7.67 10.87
N LYS A 61 -8.46 -6.85 10.75
CA LYS A 61 -7.96 -6.49 9.41
C LYS A 61 -6.46 -6.68 9.28
N ASP A 62 -6.07 -7.28 8.16
CA ASP A 62 -4.69 -7.40 7.72
C ASP A 62 -3.98 -6.06 7.92
N VAL A 63 -2.82 -6.10 8.58
CA VAL A 63 -2.04 -4.91 8.87
C VAL A 63 -1.62 -4.29 7.54
N ILE A 64 -1.96 -3.01 7.32
CA ILE A 64 -1.58 -2.28 6.11
C ILE A 64 -0.05 -2.17 6.09
N ALA A 65 0.59 -2.90 5.17
CA ALA A 65 2.05 -2.94 5.05
C ALA A 65 2.64 -1.65 4.47
N GLY A 66 1.85 -0.87 3.72
CA GLY A 66 2.30 0.33 3.05
C GLY A 66 1.21 0.93 2.16
N TRP A 67 1.56 2.01 1.48
CA TRP A 67 0.71 2.65 0.49
C TRP A 67 1.55 3.23 -0.66
N MET A 68 0.90 3.44 -1.81
CA MET A 68 1.45 4.14 -2.96
C MET A 68 0.38 5.05 -3.55
N VAL A 69 0.78 6.24 -3.98
CA VAL A 69 -0.03 7.19 -4.73
C VAL A 69 0.56 7.32 -6.12
N ILE A 70 -0.31 7.20 -7.12
CA ILE A 70 0.00 7.37 -8.54
C ILE A 70 -0.89 8.48 -9.12
N ASP A 71 -0.39 9.18 -10.12
CA ASP A 71 -1.11 10.18 -10.91
C ASP A 71 -1.23 9.65 -12.34
N VAL A 72 -2.44 9.29 -12.75
CA VAL A 72 -2.69 8.62 -14.03
C VAL A 72 -3.97 9.15 -14.66
N ASP A 73 -3.98 9.24 -15.99
CA ASP A 73 -5.10 9.83 -16.74
C ASP A 73 -6.40 9.02 -16.68
N THR A 74 -6.31 7.72 -16.35
CA THR A 74 -7.46 6.79 -16.43
C THR A 74 -7.49 5.78 -15.29
N TYR A 75 -8.69 5.35 -14.92
CA TYR A 75 -8.89 4.32 -13.91
C TYR A 75 -8.36 2.96 -14.36
N GLU A 76 -8.47 2.64 -15.65
CA GLU A 76 -7.95 1.42 -16.25
C GLU A 76 -6.43 1.34 -16.07
N ARG A 77 -5.71 2.46 -16.28
CA ARG A 77 -4.27 2.51 -16.04
C ARG A 77 -3.93 2.28 -14.56
N ALA A 78 -4.72 2.84 -13.66
CA ALA A 78 -4.56 2.61 -12.22
C ALA A 78 -4.77 1.12 -11.86
N LEU A 79 -5.76 0.45 -12.47
CA LEU A 79 -6.00 -0.99 -12.29
C LEU A 79 -4.86 -1.84 -12.83
N GLU A 80 -4.31 -1.53 -13.99
CA GLU A 80 -3.15 -2.24 -14.57
C GLU A 80 -1.96 -2.19 -13.60
N LEU A 81 -1.63 -0.99 -13.11
CA LEU A 81 -0.52 -0.77 -12.20
C LEU A 81 -0.73 -1.46 -10.86
N ALA A 82 -1.94 -1.40 -10.30
CA ALA A 82 -2.28 -2.12 -9.07
C ALA A 82 -2.20 -3.64 -9.27
N GLY A 83 -2.66 -4.16 -10.41
CA GLY A 83 -2.58 -5.58 -10.75
C GLY A 83 -1.14 -6.07 -10.88
N GLU A 84 -0.26 -5.26 -11.46
CA GLU A 84 1.17 -5.56 -11.52
C GLU A 84 1.79 -5.56 -10.12
N LEU A 85 1.56 -4.52 -9.32
CA LEU A 85 2.10 -4.39 -7.96
C LEU A 85 1.66 -5.55 -7.05
N SER A 86 0.42 -6.03 -7.20
CA SER A 86 -0.14 -7.20 -6.51
C SER A 86 0.66 -8.49 -6.78
N ALA A 87 1.41 -8.55 -7.89
CA ALA A 87 2.23 -9.68 -8.28
C ALA A 87 3.68 -9.60 -7.79
N ALA A 88 4.02 -8.68 -6.87
CA ALA A 88 5.35 -8.59 -6.28
C ALA A 88 5.85 -9.96 -5.77
N PRO A 89 7.14 -10.28 -5.94
CA PRO A 89 7.67 -11.59 -5.56
C PRO A 89 7.66 -11.75 -4.04
N GLY A 90 7.20 -12.91 -3.57
CA GLY A 90 7.25 -13.33 -2.18
C GLY A 90 8.07 -14.60 -1.98
N ALA A 91 7.63 -15.46 -1.06
CA ALA A 91 8.31 -16.70 -0.74
C ALA A 91 8.51 -17.58 -1.99
N GLY A 92 9.71 -18.14 -2.15
CA GLY A 92 10.11 -18.92 -3.32
C GLY A 92 10.18 -18.14 -4.63
N GLY A 93 10.13 -16.80 -4.59
CA GLY A 93 10.05 -15.94 -5.76
C GLY A 93 8.70 -15.98 -6.48
N THR A 94 7.66 -16.52 -5.83
CA THR A 94 6.30 -16.60 -6.39
C THR A 94 5.53 -15.30 -6.16
N PRO A 95 4.69 -14.84 -7.10
CA PRO A 95 3.85 -13.65 -6.89
C PRO A 95 2.98 -13.79 -5.63
N ILE A 96 2.88 -12.73 -4.83
CA ILE A 96 2.11 -12.76 -3.57
C ILE A 96 0.59 -12.72 -3.77
N HIS A 97 0.10 -12.26 -4.92
CA HIS A 97 -1.33 -12.09 -5.20
C HIS A 97 -2.04 -11.27 -4.12
N GLU A 98 -1.37 -10.22 -3.63
CA GLU A 98 -1.85 -9.41 -2.51
C GLU A 98 -3.10 -8.65 -2.92
N TRP A 99 -4.10 -8.60 -2.03
CA TRP A 99 -5.25 -7.74 -2.25
C TRP A 99 -4.86 -6.28 -2.02
N LEU A 100 -4.88 -5.49 -3.08
CA LEU A 100 -4.67 -4.05 -3.00
C LEU A 100 -6.01 -3.32 -3.05
N GLU A 101 -6.23 -2.41 -2.11
CA GLU A 101 -7.33 -1.47 -2.22
C GLU A 101 -6.92 -0.30 -3.12
N LEU A 102 -7.44 -0.28 -4.34
CA LEU A 102 -7.31 0.87 -5.24
C LEU A 102 -8.43 1.88 -4.94
N ARG A 103 -8.06 3.09 -4.52
CA ARG A 103 -9.02 4.12 -4.14
C ARG A 103 -8.63 5.49 -4.71
N PRO A 104 -9.50 6.15 -5.48
CA PRO A 104 -9.31 7.55 -5.88
C PRO A 104 -9.36 8.50 -4.67
N PHE A 105 -8.68 9.64 -4.77
CA PHE A 105 -8.90 10.73 -3.82
C PHE A 105 -10.30 11.31 -3.97
N LEU A 106 -10.87 11.86 -2.88
CA LEU A 106 -12.26 12.31 -2.83
C LEU A 106 -12.65 13.32 -3.94
N GLY A 107 -11.70 14.12 -4.42
CA GLY A 107 -11.92 15.10 -5.50
C GLY A 107 -11.79 14.54 -6.91
N GLU A 108 -11.27 13.31 -7.05
CA GLU A 108 -11.05 12.64 -8.31
C GLU A 108 -12.29 11.81 -8.62
N CYS A 109 -13.04 12.18 -9.65
CA CYS A 109 -14.18 11.38 -10.08
C CYS A 109 -13.63 10.11 -10.72
N ALA A 110 -13.94 8.94 -10.17
CA ALA A 110 -13.63 7.69 -10.85
C ALA A 110 -14.37 7.71 -12.19
N THR A 111 -13.67 7.92 -13.29
CA THR A 111 -14.24 7.79 -14.64
C THR A 111 -14.37 6.31 -14.96
N VAL A 112 -15.14 5.58 -14.14
CA VAL A 112 -15.65 4.27 -14.49
C VAL A 112 -16.83 4.57 -15.42
N THR A 113 -16.59 4.45 -16.72
CA THR A 113 -17.69 4.36 -17.67
C THR A 113 -18.17 2.91 -17.63
N GLU A 114 -19.47 2.73 -17.34
CA GLU A 114 -20.15 1.42 -17.22
C GLU A 114 -19.93 0.47 -18.41
#